data_AF-A0A947JVC3-F1
#
_entry.id   AF-A0A947JVC3-F1
#
_cell.length_a   1.000
_cell.length_b   1.000
_cell.length_c   1.000
_cell.angle_alpha   90.00
_cell.angle_beta   90.00
_cell.angle_gamma   90.00
#
_symmetry.space_group_name_H-M   'P 1'
#
loop_
_entity.id
_entity.type
_entity.pdbx_description
1 polymer ?
#
loop_
_entity_poly.entity_id
_entity_poly.type
_entity_poly.pdbx_seq_one_letter_code
_entity_poly.pdbx_strand_id
1 'polypeptide(L)'
;MLKKEDWKTQPVVDAIANRLLREVGGDLDQVHGNAVATALGMPKGNQSIYAKVNDWKKRMEAQGIQHVRQAPAGLREELEERLRAGVEDIVHIALGLTGKTIDGERQRSDQTETALCEKIALLEGELDREREARVQADGKAETMAQDLVELARKAAAEKARADLAEARLDEVRIQHDALLGRLGVASVRSERVQGTHACKEDEECSIDMSRYDYEE
;
A
#
# COMPACT_ATOMS: atom_id res chain seq x y z
N MET A 1 -54.47 36.99 24.78
CA MET A 1 -53.45 37.72 24.00
C MET A 1 -53.02 36.84 22.83
N LEU A 2 -53.58 37.06 21.63
CA LEU A 2 -53.08 36.41 20.42
C LEU A 2 -51.67 36.94 20.15
N LYS A 3 -50.67 36.05 20.26
CA LYS A 3 -49.30 36.35 19.81
C LYS A 3 -49.37 36.62 18.31
N LYS A 4 -48.89 37.80 17.90
CA LYS A 4 -48.81 38.27 16.50
C LYS A 4 -48.50 37.09 15.58
N GLU A 5 -49.50 36.71 14.81
CA GLU A 5 -49.49 35.57 13.91
C GLU A 5 -48.40 35.71 12.85
N ASP A 6 -47.87 34.55 12.48
CA ASP A 6 -47.05 34.28 11.30
C ASP A 6 -47.73 34.78 10.01
N TRP A 7 -47.63 36.07 9.71
CA TRP A 7 -48.44 36.67 8.65
C TRP A 7 -47.96 36.37 7.21
N LYS A 8 -46.83 35.69 7.02
CA LYS A 8 -46.38 35.23 5.70
C LYS A 8 -46.39 33.70 5.64
N THR A 9 -47.18 33.14 4.74
CA THR A 9 -47.24 31.70 4.51
C THR A 9 -45.95 31.21 3.82
N GLN A 10 -45.58 29.93 4.03
CA GLN A 10 -44.41 29.31 3.40
C GLN A 10 -44.33 29.55 1.87
N PRO A 11 -45.42 29.43 1.09
CA PRO A 11 -45.38 29.65 -0.35
C PRO A 11 -44.95 31.07 -0.75
N VAL A 12 -45.30 32.08 0.05
CA VAL A 12 -44.90 33.47 -0.21
C VAL A 12 -43.40 33.66 0.02
N VAL A 13 -42.87 33.03 1.06
CA VAL A 13 -41.42 33.01 1.34
C VAL A 13 -40.67 32.27 0.22
N ASP A 14 -41.19 31.12 -0.21
CA ASP A 14 -40.61 30.31 -1.29
C ASP A 14 -40.58 31.08 -2.62
N ALA A 15 -41.67 31.77 -2.98
CA ALA A 15 -41.73 32.54 -4.22
C ALA A 15 -40.69 33.68 -4.25
N ILE A 16 -40.50 34.38 -3.12
CA ILE A 16 -39.48 35.42 -2.99
C ILE A 16 -38.07 34.82 -2.99
N ALA A 17 -37.86 33.71 -2.28
CA ALA A 17 -36.57 33.04 -2.25
C ALA A 17 -36.17 32.50 -3.64
N ASN A 18 -37.12 31.94 -4.40
CA ASN A 18 -36.90 31.51 -5.78
C ASN A 18 -36.59 32.68 -6.72
N ARG A 19 -37.27 33.82 -6.55
CA ARG A 19 -36.95 35.04 -7.30
C ARG A 19 -35.53 35.49 -7.01
N LEU A 20 -35.16 35.59 -5.74
CA LEU A 20 -33.81 35.98 -5.33
C LEU A 20 -32.76 35.00 -5.84
N LEU A 21 -33.04 33.69 -5.78
CA LEU A 21 -32.16 32.65 -6.31
C LEU A 21 -31.87 32.85 -7.82
N ARG A 22 -32.88 33.26 -8.60
CA ARG A 22 -32.69 33.61 -10.02
C ARG A 22 -31.83 34.88 -10.17
N GLU A 23 -32.06 35.89 -9.35
CA GLU A 23 -31.30 37.15 -9.37
C GLU A 23 -29.81 36.94 -9.03
N VAL A 24 -29.48 36.00 -8.14
CA VAL A 24 -28.10 35.65 -7.77
C VAL A 24 -27.49 34.51 -8.61
N GLY A 25 -28.14 34.14 -9.72
CA GLY A 25 -27.59 33.15 -10.65
C GLY A 25 -27.48 31.73 -10.08
N GLY A 26 -28.42 31.34 -9.23
CA GLY A 26 -28.53 29.99 -8.68
C GLY A 26 -27.64 29.71 -7.45
N ASP A 27 -26.98 30.73 -6.89
CA ASP A 27 -26.18 30.59 -5.67
C ASP A 27 -27.10 30.54 -4.43
N LEU A 28 -27.21 29.35 -3.84
CA LEU A 28 -28.08 29.10 -2.69
C LEU A 28 -27.63 29.86 -1.43
N ASP A 29 -26.33 30.15 -1.30
CA ASP A 29 -25.78 30.77 -0.10
C ASP A 29 -26.13 32.26 -0.02
N GLN A 30 -26.29 32.91 -1.17
CA GLN A 30 -26.65 34.32 -1.25
C GLN A 30 -28.12 34.61 -0.91
N VAL A 31 -28.99 33.60 -0.94
CA VAL A 31 -30.39 33.72 -0.51
C VAL A 31 -30.51 33.50 0.99
N HIS A 32 -30.23 34.53 1.79
CA HIS A 32 -30.30 34.47 3.25
C HIS A 32 -31.56 35.15 3.83
N GLY A 33 -31.99 34.78 5.04
CA GLY A 33 -33.26 35.21 5.65
C GLY A 33 -33.51 36.72 5.68
N ASN A 34 -32.48 37.56 5.82
CA ASN A 34 -32.63 39.02 5.73
C ASN A 34 -32.94 39.52 4.31
N ALA A 35 -32.36 38.93 3.26
CA ALA A 35 -32.64 39.34 1.88
C ALA A 35 -34.09 39.05 1.52
N VAL A 36 -34.57 37.87 1.92
CA VAL A 36 -35.97 37.47 1.78
C VAL A 36 -36.90 38.37 2.60
N ALA A 37 -36.54 38.72 3.84
CA ALA A 37 -37.33 39.63 4.68
C ALA A 37 -37.43 41.04 4.07
N THR A 38 -36.32 41.60 3.58
CA THR A 38 -36.30 42.91 2.91
C THR A 38 -37.16 42.90 1.66
N ALA A 39 -37.06 41.86 0.82
CA ALA A 39 -37.90 41.71 -0.37
C ALA A 39 -39.40 41.52 -0.03
N LEU A 40 -39.72 41.04 1.17
CA LEU A 40 -41.09 40.95 1.70
C LEU A 40 -41.62 42.26 2.31
N GLY A 41 -40.82 43.32 2.34
CA GLY A 41 -41.15 44.63 2.91
C GLY A 41 -40.88 44.75 4.41
N MET A 42 -40.03 43.87 4.97
CA MET A 42 -39.67 43.89 6.39
C MET A 42 -38.26 44.47 6.60
N PRO A 43 -38.03 45.24 7.67
CA PRO A 43 -36.71 45.83 7.94
C PRO A 43 -35.65 44.78 8.34
N LYS A 44 -36.07 43.63 8.90
CA LYS A 44 -35.19 42.51 9.26
C LYS A 44 -35.99 41.21 9.34
N GLY A 45 -35.33 40.07 9.07
CA GLY A 45 -35.92 38.75 9.28
C GLY A 45 -36.21 38.49 10.75
N ASN A 46 -37.37 37.89 11.02
CA ASN A 46 -37.69 37.32 12.33
C ASN A 46 -37.39 35.80 12.34
N GLN A 47 -37.42 35.17 13.51
CA GLN A 47 -37.09 33.76 13.66
C GLN A 47 -37.96 32.85 12.77
N SER A 48 -39.23 33.21 12.55
CA SER A 48 -40.14 32.51 11.63
C SER A 48 -39.63 32.56 10.18
N ILE A 49 -39.22 33.71 9.66
CA ILE A 49 -38.66 33.83 8.30
C ILE A 49 -37.37 33.04 8.17
N TYR A 50 -36.47 33.11 9.16
CA TYR A 50 -35.25 32.31 9.12
C TYR A 50 -35.53 30.80 9.09
N ALA A 51 -36.49 30.32 9.87
CA ALA A 51 -36.90 28.91 9.83
C ALA A 51 -37.42 28.52 8.44
N LYS A 52 -38.33 29.33 7.87
CA LYS A 52 -38.92 29.08 6.55
C LYS A 52 -37.90 29.12 5.41
N VAL A 53 -36.92 30.03 5.47
CA VAL A 53 -35.83 30.11 4.50
C VAL A 53 -34.86 28.95 4.66
N ASN A 54 -34.57 28.49 5.88
CA ASN A 54 -33.76 27.29 6.10
C ASN A 54 -34.47 26.03 5.57
N ASP A 55 -35.78 25.91 5.77
CA ASP A 55 -36.56 24.79 5.23
C ASP A 55 -36.63 24.84 3.69
N TRP A 56 -36.71 26.04 3.11
CA TRP A 56 -36.54 26.23 1.66
C TRP A 56 -35.14 25.81 1.20
N LYS A 57 -34.07 26.26 1.87
CA LYS A 57 -32.68 25.88 1.52
C LYS A 57 -32.49 24.37 1.53
N LYS A 58 -32.92 23.69 2.59
CA LYS A 58 -32.85 22.22 2.69
C LYS A 58 -33.57 21.53 1.52
N ARG A 59 -34.72 22.06 1.08
CA ARG A 59 -35.44 21.51 -0.08
C ARG A 59 -34.68 21.74 -1.38
N MET A 60 -34.05 22.89 -1.55
CA MET A 60 -33.23 23.19 -2.74
C MET A 60 -31.92 22.40 -2.77
N GLU A 61 -31.28 22.17 -1.62
CA GLU A 61 -30.14 21.26 -1.46
C GLU A 61 -30.53 19.81 -1.80
N ALA A 62 -31.71 19.37 -1.35
CA ALA A 62 -32.25 18.05 -1.69
C ALA A 62 -32.53 17.91 -3.19
N GLN A 63 -32.96 18.99 -3.84
CA GLN A 63 -33.11 19.07 -5.31
C GLN A 63 -31.77 19.22 -6.05
N GLY A 64 -30.65 19.37 -5.32
CA GLY A 64 -29.32 19.45 -5.89
C GLY A 64 -28.99 20.79 -6.54
N ILE A 65 -29.71 21.87 -6.22
CA ILE A 65 -29.51 23.19 -6.86
C ILE A 65 -28.05 23.66 -6.79
N GLN A 66 -27.36 23.42 -5.67
CA GLN A 66 -25.94 23.76 -5.52
C GLN A 66 -25.02 23.08 -6.55
N HIS A 67 -25.45 21.95 -7.10
CA HIS A 67 -24.70 21.12 -8.02
C HIS A 67 -25.04 21.37 -9.49
N VAL A 68 -25.98 22.27 -9.80
CA VAL A 68 -26.41 22.55 -11.19
C VAL A 68 -25.22 22.91 -12.10
N ARG A 69 -24.21 23.61 -11.57
CA ARG A 69 -23.00 23.98 -12.33
C ARG A 69 -22.09 22.79 -12.67
N GLN A 70 -22.23 21.68 -11.95
CA GLN A 70 -21.46 20.46 -12.16
C GLN A 70 -22.14 19.53 -13.19
N ALA A 71 -23.36 19.85 -13.61
CA ALA A 71 -24.05 19.11 -14.65
C ALA A 71 -23.31 19.23 -16.00
N PRO A 72 -23.44 18.24 -16.90
CA PRO A 72 -22.81 18.28 -18.22
C PRO A 72 -23.27 19.48 -19.04
N ALA A 73 -22.34 20.08 -19.78
CA ALA A 73 -22.66 21.13 -20.76
C ALA A 73 -23.61 20.57 -21.84
N GLY A 74 -24.62 21.35 -22.26
CA GLY A 74 -25.60 20.92 -23.26
C GLY A 74 -26.82 20.18 -22.68
N LEU A 75 -26.74 19.65 -21.45
CA LEU A 75 -27.85 18.90 -20.84
C LEU A 75 -29.06 19.81 -20.56
N ARG A 76 -28.82 21.08 -20.27
CA ARG A 76 -29.88 22.05 -20.04
C ARG A 76 -30.70 22.25 -21.31
N GLU A 77 -30.04 22.53 -22.41
CA GLU A 77 -30.65 22.75 -23.72
C GLU A 77 -31.44 21.51 -24.16
N GLU A 78 -30.88 20.32 -23.96
CA GLU A 78 -31.55 19.05 -24.27
C GLU A 78 -32.82 18.83 -23.42
N LEU A 79 -32.76 19.18 -22.13
CA LEU A 79 -33.93 19.09 -21.24
C LEU A 79 -35.00 20.13 -21.59
N GLU A 80 -34.61 21.36 -21.90
CA GLU A 80 -35.52 22.44 -22.32
C GLU A 80 -36.23 22.09 -23.64
N GLU A 81 -35.52 21.49 -24.59
CA GLU A 81 -36.09 21.02 -25.87
C GLU A 81 -37.11 19.89 -25.65
N ARG A 82 -36.81 18.93 -24.76
CA ARG A 82 -37.67 17.77 -24.48
C ARG A 82 -38.89 18.11 -23.62
N LEU A 83 -38.76 19.04 -22.65
CA LEU A 83 -39.82 19.35 -21.69
C LEU A 83 -40.80 20.44 -22.17
N ARG A 84 -40.56 21.05 -23.33
CA ARG A 84 -41.21 22.27 -23.84
C ARG A 84 -40.96 23.48 -22.92
N ALA A 85 -40.84 24.67 -23.53
CA ALA A 85 -40.68 25.92 -22.80
C ALA A 85 -41.85 26.11 -21.80
N GLY A 86 -41.52 26.24 -20.50
CA GLY A 86 -42.50 26.41 -19.42
C GLY A 86 -42.26 25.55 -18.18
N VAL A 87 -41.30 24.63 -18.20
CA VAL A 87 -41.01 23.71 -17.09
C VAL A 87 -39.60 23.95 -16.50
N GLU A 88 -39.19 25.22 -16.39
CA GLU A 88 -37.86 25.64 -15.91
C GLU A 88 -37.48 25.01 -14.56
N ASP A 89 -38.45 24.91 -13.64
CA ASP A 89 -38.20 24.36 -12.30
C ASP A 89 -37.81 22.87 -12.36
N ILE A 90 -38.40 22.07 -13.27
CA ILE A 90 -38.04 20.65 -13.43
C ILE A 90 -36.68 20.49 -14.11
N VAL A 91 -36.38 21.34 -15.10
CA VAL A 91 -35.05 21.36 -15.75
C VAL A 91 -33.98 21.64 -14.70
N HIS A 92 -34.22 22.60 -13.82
CA HIS A 92 -33.26 22.96 -12.78
C HIS A 92 -33.05 21.85 -11.75
N ILE A 93 -34.12 21.19 -11.32
CA ILE A 93 -34.05 20.01 -10.45
C ILE A 93 -33.27 18.87 -11.12
N ALA A 94 -33.56 18.58 -12.40
CA ALA A 94 -32.87 17.52 -13.14
C ALA A 94 -31.37 17.80 -13.30
N LEU A 95 -30.99 19.04 -13.62
CA LEU A 95 -29.59 19.46 -13.67
C LEU A 95 -28.92 19.33 -12.29
N GLY A 96 -29.60 19.77 -11.23
CA GLY A 96 -29.08 19.70 -9.87
C GLY A 96 -28.83 18.26 -9.40
N LEU A 97 -29.77 17.36 -9.64
CA LEU A 97 -29.62 15.93 -9.32
C LEU A 97 -28.51 15.27 -10.16
N THR A 98 -28.40 15.64 -11.45
CA THR A 98 -27.37 15.10 -12.33
C THR A 98 -25.98 15.57 -11.90
N GLY A 99 -25.82 16.87 -11.65
CA GLY A 99 -24.58 17.43 -11.14
C GLY A 99 -24.16 16.82 -9.81
N LYS A 100 -25.10 16.62 -8.88
CA LYS A 100 -24.84 15.98 -7.58
C LYS A 100 -24.29 14.57 -7.73
N THR A 101 -24.84 13.80 -8.67
CA THR A 101 -24.41 12.42 -8.92
C THR A 101 -22.98 12.40 -9.49
N ILE A 102 -22.70 13.28 -10.46
CA ILE A 102 -21.37 13.42 -11.07
C ILE A 102 -20.34 13.87 -10.04
N ASP A 103 -20.66 14.85 -9.21
CA ASP A 103 -19.77 15.35 -8.16
C ASP A 103 -19.42 14.24 -7.15
N GLY A 104 -20.42 13.44 -6.74
CA GLY A 104 -20.19 12.27 -5.90
C GLY A 104 -19.37 11.15 -6.57
N GLU A 105 -19.48 10.98 -7.88
CA GLU A 105 -18.62 10.08 -8.64
C GLU A 105 -17.17 10.58 -8.73
N ARG A 106 -16.98 11.88 -9.01
CA ARG A 106 -15.66 12.51 -9.01
C ARG A 106 -14.98 12.40 -7.66
N GLN A 107 -15.68 12.71 -6.58
CA GLN A 107 -15.12 12.60 -5.23
C GLN A 107 -14.71 11.16 -4.91
N ARG A 108 -15.48 10.15 -5.33
CA ARG A 108 -15.10 8.74 -5.18
C ARG A 108 -13.90 8.39 -6.05
N SER A 109 -13.86 8.88 -7.29
CA SER A 109 -12.73 8.68 -8.20
C SER A 109 -11.44 9.25 -7.60
N ASP A 110 -11.48 10.49 -7.11
CA ASP A 110 -10.34 11.16 -6.50
C ASP A 110 -9.83 10.38 -5.27
N GLN A 111 -10.75 9.90 -4.41
CA GLN A 111 -10.40 9.05 -3.26
C GLN A 111 -9.75 7.73 -3.69
N THR A 112 -10.25 7.10 -4.75
CA THR A 112 -9.66 5.86 -5.26
C THR A 112 -8.29 6.11 -5.90
N GLU A 113 -8.12 7.22 -6.63
CA GLU A 113 -6.86 7.59 -7.24
C GLU A 113 -5.80 7.86 -6.18
N THR A 114 -6.12 8.63 -5.13
CA THR A 114 -5.19 8.86 -4.02
C THR A 114 -4.78 7.57 -3.33
N ALA A 115 -5.73 6.66 -3.07
CA ALA A 115 -5.43 5.37 -2.44
C ALA A 115 -4.56 4.48 -3.34
N LEU A 116 -4.76 4.51 -4.65
CA LEU A 116 -3.93 3.78 -5.60
C LEU A 116 -2.52 4.37 -5.67
N CYS A 117 -2.37 5.69 -5.69
CA CYS A 117 -1.07 6.36 -5.66
C CYS A 117 -0.28 6.03 -4.39
N GLU A 118 -0.92 6.02 -3.22
CA GLU A 118 -0.29 5.60 -1.96
C GLU A 118 0.19 4.14 -2.01
N LYS A 119 -0.64 3.24 -2.57
CA LYS A 119 -0.27 1.83 -2.72
C LYS A 119 0.89 1.63 -3.70
N ILE A 120 0.92 2.38 -4.79
CA ILE A 120 2.05 2.36 -5.75
C ILE A 120 3.33 2.80 -5.05
N ALA A 121 3.32 3.91 -4.31
CA ALA A 121 4.49 4.39 -3.59
C ALA A 121 5.01 3.38 -2.55
N LEU A 122 4.11 2.67 -1.86
CA LEU A 122 4.49 1.59 -0.95
C LEU A 122 5.17 0.42 -1.68
N LEU A 123 4.60 -0.03 -2.79
CA LEU A 123 5.14 -1.13 -3.59
C LEU A 123 6.49 -0.77 -4.23
N GLU A 124 6.67 0.48 -4.66
CA GLU A 124 7.95 0.98 -5.15
C GLU A 124 9.02 0.95 -4.04
N GLY A 125 8.65 1.39 -2.83
CA GLY A 125 9.54 1.30 -1.67
C GLY A 125 9.89 -0.13 -1.26
N GLU A 126 8.97 -1.08 -1.36
CA GLU A 126 9.24 -2.50 -1.15
C GLU A 126 10.16 -3.07 -2.22
N LEU A 127 9.93 -2.72 -3.49
CA LEU A 127 10.77 -3.16 -4.61
C LEU A 127 12.21 -2.69 -4.46
N ASP A 128 12.42 -1.45 -4.03
CA ASP A 128 13.76 -0.91 -3.82
C ASP A 128 14.48 -1.60 -2.66
N ARG A 129 13.79 -1.88 -1.54
CA ARG A 129 14.36 -2.67 -0.43
C ARG A 129 14.74 -4.08 -0.88
N GLU A 130 13.91 -4.75 -1.67
CA GLU A 130 14.21 -6.07 -2.21
C GLU A 130 15.41 -6.05 -3.16
N ARG A 131 15.54 -5.00 -3.97
CA ARG A 131 16.72 -4.81 -4.83
C ARG A 131 17.99 -4.62 -4.01
N GLU A 132 17.95 -3.79 -2.97
CA GLU A 132 19.08 -3.61 -2.06
C GLU A 132 19.46 -4.90 -1.35
N ALA A 133 18.47 -5.67 -0.85
CA ALA A 133 18.69 -6.96 -0.21
C ALA A 133 19.34 -7.97 -1.17
N ARG A 134 18.92 -8.00 -2.44
CA ARG A 134 19.55 -8.84 -3.47
C ARG A 134 21.00 -8.45 -3.73
N VAL A 135 21.28 -7.16 -3.92
CA VAL A 135 22.66 -6.69 -4.11
C VAL A 135 23.55 -7.07 -2.92
N GLN A 136 23.04 -6.96 -1.69
CA GLN A 136 23.76 -7.40 -0.50
C GLN A 136 23.98 -8.92 -0.46
N ALA A 137 22.98 -9.70 -0.84
CA ALA A 137 23.07 -11.15 -0.90
C ALA A 137 24.08 -11.62 -1.97
N ASP A 138 24.04 -11.01 -3.15
CA ASP A 138 24.99 -11.28 -4.24
C ASP A 138 26.42 -10.92 -3.82
N GLY A 139 26.61 -9.78 -3.16
CA GLY A 139 27.91 -9.39 -2.60
C GLY A 139 28.44 -10.40 -1.58
N LYS A 140 27.58 -10.91 -0.68
CA LYS A 140 27.97 -11.97 0.28
C LYS A 140 28.31 -13.29 -0.43
N ALA A 141 27.57 -13.65 -1.47
CA ALA A 141 27.83 -14.85 -2.25
C ALA A 141 29.19 -14.77 -2.96
N GLU A 142 29.52 -13.60 -3.53
CA GLU A 142 30.83 -13.35 -4.15
C GLU A 142 31.98 -13.47 -3.14
N THR A 143 31.84 -12.88 -1.95
CA THR A 143 32.87 -12.99 -0.90
C THR A 143 33.05 -14.44 -0.45
N MET A 144 31.95 -15.17 -0.23
CA MET A 144 32.01 -16.59 0.14
C MET A 144 32.68 -17.43 -0.96
N ALA A 145 32.42 -17.13 -2.24
CA ALA A 145 33.07 -17.81 -3.35
C ALA A 145 34.59 -17.56 -3.36
N GLN A 146 35.03 -16.33 -3.08
CA GLN A 146 36.46 -16.00 -2.95
C GLN A 146 37.11 -16.76 -1.79
N ASP A 147 36.46 -16.78 -0.62
CA ASP A 147 36.94 -17.50 0.57
C ASP A 147 37.09 -19.00 0.30
N LEU A 148 36.13 -19.62 -0.40
CA LEU A 148 36.22 -21.03 -0.78
C LEU A 148 37.41 -21.31 -1.71
N VAL A 149 37.68 -20.43 -2.67
CA VAL A 149 38.85 -20.54 -3.55
C VAL A 149 40.15 -20.42 -2.76
N GLU A 150 40.23 -19.49 -1.81
CA GLU A 150 41.40 -19.34 -0.94
C GLU A 150 41.61 -20.56 -0.04
N LEU A 151 40.54 -21.07 0.56
CA LEU A 151 40.58 -22.27 1.40
C LEU A 151 41.01 -23.49 0.59
N ALA A 152 40.48 -23.66 -0.62
CA ALA A 152 40.88 -24.74 -1.53
C ALA A 152 42.38 -24.67 -1.88
N ARG A 153 42.91 -23.46 -2.13
CA ARG A 153 44.34 -23.25 -2.37
C ARG A 153 45.18 -23.60 -1.14
N LYS A 154 44.76 -23.17 0.06
CA LYS A 154 45.45 -23.50 1.32
C LYS A 154 45.44 -25.01 1.57
N ALA A 155 44.30 -25.67 1.37
CA ALA A 155 44.17 -27.11 1.51
C ALA A 155 45.07 -27.88 0.53
N ALA A 156 45.15 -27.44 -0.73
CA ALA A 156 46.05 -28.04 -1.72
C ALA A 156 47.54 -27.87 -1.34
N ALA A 157 47.91 -26.72 -0.79
CA ALA A 157 49.27 -26.46 -0.32
C ALA A 157 49.63 -27.33 0.89
N GLU A 158 48.74 -27.47 1.87
CA GLU A 158 48.95 -28.35 3.02
C GLU A 158 49.01 -29.82 2.60
N LYS A 159 48.15 -30.25 1.66
CA LYS A 159 48.23 -31.60 1.10
C LYS A 159 49.60 -31.87 0.46
N ALA A 160 50.09 -30.95 -0.37
CA ALA A 160 51.41 -31.10 -0.98
C ALA A 160 52.56 -31.16 0.06
N ARG A 161 52.44 -30.43 1.18
CA ARG A 161 53.40 -30.53 2.30
C ARG A 161 53.30 -31.88 3.01
N ALA A 162 52.09 -32.39 3.23
CA ALA A 162 51.86 -33.69 3.82
C ALA A 162 52.43 -34.82 2.95
N ASP A 163 52.14 -34.80 1.64
CA ASP A 163 52.66 -35.78 0.66
C ASP A 163 54.21 -35.78 0.66
N LEU A 164 54.83 -34.61 0.74
CA LEU A 164 56.29 -34.48 0.80
C LEU A 164 56.88 -34.97 2.14
N ALA A 165 56.18 -34.73 3.25
CA ALA A 165 56.58 -35.26 4.56
C ALA A 165 56.45 -36.79 4.61
N GLU A 166 55.40 -37.35 4.02
CA GLU A 166 55.19 -38.80 3.90
C GLU A 166 56.30 -39.44 3.05
N ALA A 167 56.62 -38.86 1.89
CA ALA A 167 57.72 -39.33 1.05
C ALA A 167 59.08 -39.33 1.80
N ARG A 168 59.35 -38.31 2.62
CA ARG A 168 60.55 -38.26 3.46
C ARG A 168 60.55 -39.34 4.54
N LEU A 169 59.40 -39.61 5.17
CA LEU A 169 59.28 -40.68 6.15
C LEU A 169 59.54 -42.05 5.53
N ASP A 170 59.03 -42.30 4.33
CA ASP A 170 59.26 -43.53 3.61
C ASP A 170 60.73 -43.70 3.21
N GLU A 171 61.39 -42.62 2.77
CA GLU A 171 62.83 -42.66 2.52
C GLU A 171 63.63 -42.99 3.80
N VAL A 172 63.30 -42.37 4.93
CA VAL A 172 63.93 -42.67 6.22
C VAL A 172 63.67 -44.11 6.66
N ARG A 173 62.46 -44.65 6.45
CA ARG A 173 62.13 -46.06 6.72
C ARG A 173 62.99 -47.01 5.88
N ILE A 174 63.13 -46.74 4.58
CA ILE A 174 63.98 -47.53 3.67
C ILE A 174 65.45 -47.49 4.13
N GLN A 175 65.95 -46.30 4.50
CA GLN A 175 67.31 -46.15 5.02
C GLN A 175 67.52 -46.92 6.33
N HIS A 176 66.56 -46.84 7.25
CA HIS A 176 66.58 -47.57 8.51
C HIS A 176 66.62 -49.08 8.29
N ASP A 177 65.75 -49.61 7.43
CA ASP A 177 65.71 -51.04 7.12
C ASP A 177 67.00 -51.53 6.45
N ALA A 178 67.59 -50.71 5.56
CA ALA A 178 68.89 -50.99 4.98
C ALA A 178 70.02 -51.01 6.02
N LEU A 179 69.99 -50.12 7.01
CA LEU A 179 70.95 -50.12 8.12
C LEU A 179 70.78 -51.35 9.03
N LEU A 180 69.55 -51.72 9.38
CA LEU A 180 69.27 -52.95 10.14
C LEU A 180 69.80 -54.19 9.41
N GLY A 181 69.57 -54.28 8.10
CA GLY A 181 70.12 -55.35 7.28
C GLY A 181 71.65 -55.41 7.29
N ARG A 182 72.33 -54.25 7.27
CA ARG A 182 73.80 -54.15 7.35
C ARG A 182 74.36 -54.50 8.72
N LEU A 183 73.65 -54.19 9.80
CA LEU A 183 74.06 -54.50 11.17
C LEU A 183 73.87 -55.99 11.53
N GLY A 184 73.38 -56.81 10.60
CA GLY A 184 73.18 -58.24 10.83
C GLY A 184 72.12 -58.56 11.88
N VAL A 185 71.29 -57.58 12.26
CA VAL A 185 70.16 -57.78 13.16
C VAL A 185 69.07 -58.46 12.35
N ALA A 186 68.92 -59.77 12.53
CA ALA A 186 67.77 -60.50 12.02
C ALA A 186 66.50 -59.77 12.47
N SER A 187 65.70 -59.32 11.50
CA SER A 187 64.38 -58.77 11.71
C SER A 187 63.59 -59.69 12.64
N VAL A 188 63.41 -59.28 13.90
CA VAL A 188 62.32 -59.81 14.72
C VAL A 188 61.08 -59.34 13.98
N ARG A 189 60.43 -60.28 13.27
CA ARG A 189 59.10 -60.14 12.71
C ARG A 189 58.25 -59.38 13.73
N SER A 190 57.99 -58.10 13.46
CA SER A 190 56.91 -57.40 14.12
C SER A 190 55.65 -58.12 13.68
N GLU A 191 55.12 -58.89 14.60
CA GLU A 191 53.84 -59.56 14.54
C GLU A 191 52.82 -58.58 14.00
N ARG A 192 52.20 -58.93 12.88
CA ARG A 192 51.06 -58.22 12.33
C ARG A 192 49.98 -58.32 13.40
N VAL A 193 49.87 -57.31 14.26
CA VAL A 193 48.72 -57.16 15.15
C VAL A 193 47.53 -56.96 14.23
N GLN A 194 46.80 -58.05 13.98
CA GLN A 194 45.43 -57.97 13.51
C GLN A 194 44.70 -57.14 14.56
N GLY A 195 44.45 -55.88 14.22
CA GLY A 195 43.46 -55.07 14.91
C GLY A 195 42.11 -55.76 14.72
N THR A 196 41.76 -56.62 15.67
CA THR A 196 40.39 -57.00 15.93
C THR A 196 39.66 -55.75 16.35
N HIS A 197 38.91 -55.14 15.45
CA HIS A 197 37.65 -54.49 15.77
C HIS A 197 36.73 -54.61 14.57
N ALA A 198 35.98 -55.71 14.55
CA ALA A 198 34.61 -55.65 14.07
C ALA A 198 33.85 -54.76 15.06
N CYS A 199 33.52 -53.54 14.65
CA CYS A 199 32.33 -52.87 15.14
C CYS A 199 31.38 -52.77 13.94
N LYS A 200 30.28 -53.50 14.07
CA LYS A 200 29.04 -53.25 13.33
C LYS A 200 28.46 -51.91 13.79
N GLU A 201 27.42 -51.48 13.07
CA GLU A 201 26.56 -50.30 13.28
C GLU A 201 27.12 -49.10 12.49
N ASP A 202 26.67 -48.82 11.26
CA ASP A 202 25.27 -48.58 10.87
C ASP A 202 24.53 -47.81 11.96
N GLU A 203 24.94 -46.56 12.19
CA GLU A 203 24.01 -45.53 12.63
C GLU A 203 24.20 -44.31 11.73
N GLU A 204 23.21 -44.10 10.87
CA GLU A 204 22.87 -42.79 10.36
C GLU A 204 22.92 -41.81 11.54
N CYS A 205 23.84 -40.84 11.51
CA CYS A 205 23.67 -39.63 12.30
C CYS A 205 22.42 -38.91 11.79
N SER A 206 21.24 -39.36 12.22
CA SER A 206 20.01 -38.59 12.08
C SER A 206 20.18 -37.37 12.98
N ILE A 207 20.52 -36.24 12.37
CA ILE A 207 20.49 -34.94 13.03
C ILE A 207 19.04 -34.71 13.43
N ASP A 208 18.75 -34.77 14.73
CA ASP A 208 17.46 -34.42 15.29
C ASP A 208 17.24 -32.91 15.16
N MET A 209 16.44 -32.52 14.18
CA MET A 209 16.07 -31.14 13.86
C MET A 209 14.85 -30.65 14.67
N SER A 210 14.33 -31.43 15.62
CA SER A 210 13.10 -31.10 16.37
C SER A 210 13.28 -30.04 17.47
N ARG A 211 14.47 -29.43 17.60
CA ARG A 211 14.77 -28.46 18.66
C ARG A 211 14.95 -27.01 18.20
N TYR A 212 14.69 -26.70 16.93
CA TYR A 212 14.59 -25.31 16.48
C TYR A 212 13.14 -24.83 16.54
N ASP A 213 12.63 -24.66 17.76
CA ASP A 213 11.53 -23.75 18.00
C ASP A 213 12.09 -22.33 17.82
N TYR A 214 11.72 -21.70 16.70
CA TYR A 214 11.86 -20.26 16.55
C TYR A 214 10.86 -19.60 17.50
N GLU A 215 11.35 -19.02 18.60
CA GLU A 215 10.58 -18.01 19.33
C GLU A 215 10.51 -16.74 18.47
N GLU A 216 9.29 -16.17 18.43
CA GLU A 216 8.73 -15.03 17.67
C GLU A 216 9.67 -13.90 17.21
#